data_AF-A0A2N6STD0-F1
#
_entry.id   AF-A0A2N6STD0-F1
#
_cell.length_a   1.000
_cell.length_b   1.000
_cell.length_c   1.000
_cell.angle_alpha   90.00
_cell.angle_beta   90.00
_cell.angle_gamma   90.00
#
_symmetry.space_group_name_H-M   'P 1'
#
loop_
_entity.id
_entity.type
_entity.pdbx_description
1 polymer ?
#
loop_
_entity_poly.entity_id
_entity_poly.type
_entity_poly.pdbx_seq_one_letter_code
_entity_poly.pdbx_strand_id
1 'polypeptide(L)'
;MRILYAIKNMEICINSVGARIEHFKIDDVNMIDDLKICIPNYGVDKTFRYPTDGLFVDEEYDVVSKSEDMCVLRCVSEGIESFVVYQFTNDSVGVNVNVINNSDHAIKMNPAVVIDWKNNLEGQNIVSEISGYKLESTSDFVDGNCSYYVSNLNEKSNHTKFDLKSGEKCSISAKIRIVS
;
A
#
# COMPACT_ATOMS: atom_id res chain seq x y z
N MET A 1 -3.92 -13.03 -10.94
CA MET A 1 -5.36 -12.74 -11.26
C MET A 1 -5.62 -11.24 -11.27
N ARG A 2 -6.59 -10.72 -12.06
CA ARG A 2 -6.99 -9.29 -12.04
C ARG A 2 -8.38 -9.11 -11.44
N ILE A 3 -8.56 -8.10 -10.60
CA ILE A 3 -9.80 -7.76 -9.90
C ILE A 3 -10.18 -6.34 -10.29
N LEU A 4 -11.33 -6.21 -10.96
CA LEU A 4 -11.79 -4.94 -11.51
C LEU A 4 -12.92 -4.36 -10.65
N TYR A 5 -12.84 -3.05 -10.43
CA TYR A 5 -13.88 -2.23 -9.82
C TYR A 5 -14.20 -1.06 -10.74
N ALA A 6 -15.48 -0.77 -10.88
CA ALA A 6 -15.98 0.42 -11.55
C ALA A 6 -16.93 1.13 -10.58
N ILE A 7 -16.55 2.33 -10.13
CA ILE A 7 -17.25 3.07 -9.08
C ILE A 7 -17.38 4.52 -9.52
N LYS A 8 -18.61 4.94 -9.83
CA LYS A 8 -18.90 6.28 -10.38
C LYS A 8 -18.07 6.53 -11.66
N ASN A 9 -17.16 7.49 -11.62
CA ASN A 9 -16.25 7.83 -12.72
C ASN A 9 -14.88 7.15 -12.60
N MET A 10 -14.68 6.27 -11.62
CA MET A 10 -13.42 5.59 -11.37
C MET A 10 -13.41 4.16 -11.92
N GLU A 11 -12.30 3.77 -12.55
CA GLU A 11 -11.98 2.37 -12.85
C GLU A 11 -10.70 1.96 -12.14
N ILE A 12 -10.72 0.85 -11.40
CA ILE A 12 -9.60 0.37 -10.60
C ILE A 12 -9.31 -1.09 -10.96
N CYS A 13 -8.06 -1.40 -11.28
CA CYS A 13 -7.61 -2.77 -11.51
C CYS A 13 -6.54 -3.16 -10.50
N ILE A 14 -6.91 -4.07 -9.61
CA ILE A 14 -5.99 -4.69 -8.67
C ILE A 14 -5.46 -5.99 -9.29
N ASN A 15 -4.14 -6.13 -9.36
CA ASN A 15 -3.50 -7.41 -9.66
C ASN A 15 -3.23 -8.14 -8.35
N SER A 16 -3.64 -9.41 -8.27
CA SER A 16 -3.36 -10.25 -7.09
C SER A 16 -1.87 -10.46 -6.88
N VAL A 17 -1.05 -10.39 -7.92
CA VAL A 17 0.41 -10.39 -7.79
C VAL A 17 0.85 -9.06 -7.19
N GLY A 18 1.49 -9.10 -6.02
CA GLY A 18 1.91 -7.91 -5.27
C GLY A 18 0.78 -7.08 -4.69
N ALA A 19 -0.47 -7.55 -4.82
CA ALA A 19 -1.68 -6.80 -4.46
C ALA A 19 -1.62 -5.35 -4.95
N ARG A 20 -1.12 -5.10 -6.17
CA ARG A 20 -0.87 -3.76 -6.73
C ARG A 20 -2.06 -3.21 -7.50
N ILE A 21 -2.16 -1.88 -7.63
CA ILE A 21 -3.08 -1.28 -8.61
C ILE A 21 -2.32 -1.05 -9.92
N GLU A 22 -2.66 -1.80 -10.96
CA GLU A 22 -2.05 -1.66 -12.30
C GLU A 22 -2.59 -0.45 -13.07
N HIS A 23 -3.83 -0.05 -12.79
CA HIS A 23 -4.39 1.19 -13.32
C HIS A 23 -5.49 1.72 -12.41
N PHE A 24 -5.52 3.05 -12.31
CA PHE A 24 -6.56 3.82 -11.63
C PHE A 24 -6.98 4.93 -12.58
N LYS A 25 -8.15 4.80 -13.20
CA LYS A 25 -8.69 5.80 -14.11
C LYS A 25 -9.76 6.65 -13.44
N ILE A 26 -9.85 7.89 -13.86
CA ILE A 26 -10.96 8.79 -13.57
C ILE A 26 -11.42 9.38 -14.91
N ASP A 27 -12.71 9.26 -15.23
CA ASP A 27 -13.28 9.71 -16.50
C ASP A 27 -12.48 9.19 -17.72
N ASP A 28 -12.18 7.89 -17.71
CA ASP A 28 -11.38 7.16 -18.70
C ASP A 28 -9.90 7.58 -18.84
N VAL A 29 -9.44 8.55 -18.05
CA VAL A 29 -8.04 8.98 -18.01
C VAL A 29 -7.31 8.22 -16.91
N ASN A 30 -6.27 7.46 -17.26
CA ASN A 30 -5.45 6.76 -16.27
C ASN A 30 -4.58 7.75 -15.51
N MET A 31 -4.61 7.70 -14.18
CA MET A 31 -3.97 8.66 -13.28
C MET A 31 -2.64 8.18 -12.72
N ILE A 32 -2.42 6.86 -12.65
CA ILE A 32 -1.19 6.26 -12.13
C ILE A 32 -0.60 5.27 -13.14
N ASP A 33 0.72 5.09 -13.09
CA ASP A 33 1.43 4.00 -13.76
C ASP A 33 1.43 2.73 -12.89
N ASP A 34 1.52 2.87 -11.56
CA ASP A 34 1.47 1.74 -10.61
C ASP A 34 1.12 2.24 -9.19
N LEU A 35 0.43 1.42 -8.40
CA LEU A 35 0.44 1.53 -6.93
C LEU A 35 1.03 0.24 -6.38
N LYS A 36 2.23 0.35 -5.82
CA LYS A 36 3.03 -0.76 -5.34
C LYS A 36 3.08 -0.82 -3.82
N ILE A 37 2.95 -2.02 -3.27
CA ILE A 37 3.14 -2.30 -1.84
C ILE A 37 4.53 -2.92 -1.67
N CYS A 38 5.37 -2.27 -0.88
CA CYS A 38 6.75 -2.67 -0.66
C CYS A 38 6.90 -3.16 0.78
N ILE A 39 6.83 -4.47 0.97
CA ILE A 39 6.99 -5.12 2.28
C ILE A 39 7.85 -6.38 2.13
N PRO A 40 8.74 -6.66 3.11
CA PRO A 40 9.00 -5.87 4.31
C PRO A 40 9.93 -4.66 4.07
N ASN A 41 10.42 -4.44 2.86
CA ASN A 41 11.39 -3.38 2.54
C ASN A 41 10.98 -2.58 1.30
N TYR A 42 11.31 -1.29 1.28
CA TYR A 42 11.27 -0.44 0.09
C TYR A 42 12.68 -0.14 -0.43
N GLY A 43 12.85 -0.20 -1.75
CA GLY A 43 14.08 0.10 -2.46
C GLY A 43 15.14 -0.99 -2.34
N VAL A 44 16.34 -0.67 -2.83
CA VAL A 44 17.53 -1.53 -2.71
C VAL A 44 18.22 -1.21 -1.39
N ASP A 45 18.02 -2.04 -0.38
CA ASP A 45 18.70 -1.90 0.89
C ASP A 45 19.42 -3.20 1.29
N LYS A 46 20.75 -3.18 1.15
CA LYS A 46 21.63 -4.33 1.45
C LYS A 46 21.62 -4.74 2.93
N THR A 47 21.01 -3.95 3.81
CA THR A 47 20.81 -4.33 5.21
C THR A 47 19.59 -5.22 5.43
N PHE A 48 18.78 -5.44 4.39
CA PHE A 48 17.67 -6.38 4.35
C PHE A 48 18.08 -7.63 3.58
N ARG A 49 17.48 -8.78 3.95
CA ARG A 49 17.69 -10.07 3.27
C ARG A 49 16.81 -10.24 2.02
N TYR A 50 15.92 -9.28 1.78
CA TYR A 50 14.86 -9.35 0.78
C TYR A 50 15.27 -8.68 -0.54
N PRO A 51 14.64 -9.07 -1.66
CA PRO A 51 14.86 -8.40 -2.94
C PRO A 51 14.42 -6.94 -2.90
N THR A 52 14.74 -6.21 -3.98
CA THR A 52 14.31 -4.82 -4.18
C THR A 52 12.81 -4.71 -3.99
N ASP A 53 12.38 -3.77 -3.15
CA ASP A 53 10.97 -3.53 -2.79
C ASP A 53 10.27 -4.68 -2.04
N GLY A 54 11.06 -5.59 -1.48
CA GLY A 54 10.59 -6.56 -0.51
C GLY A 54 10.11 -7.86 -1.12
N LEU A 55 9.71 -8.79 -0.25
CA LEU A 55 9.35 -10.16 -0.59
C LEU A 55 8.04 -10.23 -1.38
N PHE A 56 7.05 -9.42 -1.01
CA PHE A 56 5.67 -9.61 -1.44
C PHE A 56 5.33 -8.99 -2.80
N VAL A 57 6.22 -8.19 -3.39
CA VAL A 57 5.96 -7.49 -4.65
C VAL A 57 5.58 -8.44 -5.80
N ASP A 58 6.18 -9.63 -5.83
CA ASP A 58 6.01 -10.60 -6.91
C ASP A 58 5.19 -11.83 -6.46
N GLU A 59 4.70 -11.83 -5.21
CA GLU A 59 3.91 -12.92 -4.65
C GLU A 59 2.44 -12.82 -5.06
N GLU A 60 1.81 -13.96 -5.36
CA GLU A 60 0.37 -13.98 -5.62
C GLU A 60 -0.42 -14.01 -4.31
N TYR A 61 -1.31 -13.02 -4.14
CA TYR A 61 -2.23 -12.94 -3.02
C TYR A 61 -3.53 -13.70 -3.31
N ASP A 62 -4.02 -14.42 -2.31
CA ASP A 62 -5.37 -14.98 -2.31
C ASP A 62 -6.41 -13.88 -2.06
N VAL A 63 -7.52 -13.93 -2.78
CA VAL A 63 -8.68 -13.06 -2.49
C VAL A 63 -9.51 -13.70 -1.39
N VAL A 64 -9.47 -13.08 -0.21
CA VAL A 64 -10.20 -13.54 0.98
C VAL A 64 -11.62 -13.00 1.01
N SER A 65 -11.82 -11.77 0.53
CA SER A 65 -13.14 -11.14 0.49
C SER A 65 -13.24 -10.13 -0.65
N LYS A 66 -14.42 -10.03 -1.25
CA LYS A 66 -14.76 -9.08 -2.31
C LYS A 66 -16.20 -8.64 -2.17
N SER A 67 -16.44 -7.34 -2.01
CA SER A 67 -17.74 -6.69 -2.11
C SER A 67 -17.74 -5.67 -3.26
N GLU A 68 -18.78 -4.84 -3.35
CA GLU A 68 -18.86 -3.74 -4.32
C GLU A 68 -17.86 -2.61 -4.02
N ASP A 69 -17.51 -2.42 -2.75
CA ASP A 69 -16.75 -1.30 -2.21
C ASP A 69 -15.49 -1.70 -1.43
N MET A 70 -15.15 -3.00 -1.40
CA MET A 70 -13.99 -3.51 -0.67
C MET A 70 -13.38 -4.74 -1.34
N CYS A 71 -12.06 -4.87 -1.23
CA CYS A 71 -11.31 -6.09 -1.55
C CYS A 71 -10.34 -6.41 -0.42
N VAL A 72 -10.29 -7.68 0.01
CA VAL A 72 -9.33 -8.17 1.00
C VAL A 72 -8.48 -9.26 0.36
N LEU A 73 -7.17 -9.02 0.35
CA LEU A 73 -6.16 -9.91 -0.19
C LEU A 73 -5.26 -10.40 0.95
N ARG A 74 -4.81 -11.65 0.88
CA ARG A 74 -3.91 -12.24 1.87
C ARG A 74 -2.79 -12.99 1.20
N CYS A 75 -1.58 -12.85 1.72
CA CYS A 75 -0.43 -13.66 1.32
C CYS A 75 0.38 -14.04 2.56
N VAL A 76 0.96 -15.23 2.57
CA VAL A 76 1.88 -15.70 3.61
C VAL A 76 3.15 -16.20 2.95
N SER A 77 4.29 -15.63 3.34
CA SER A 77 5.60 -16.05 2.86
C SER A 77 6.63 -15.92 3.99
N GLU A 78 7.48 -16.92 4.15
CA GLU A 78 8.55 -16.98 5.18
C GLU A 78 8.09 -16.71 6.64
N GLY A 79 6.87 -17.11 7.00
CA GLY A 79 6.31 -16.84 8.33
C GLY A 79 5.85 -15.39 8.52
N ILE A 80 5.84 -14.59 7.46
CA ILE A 80 5.26 -13.24 7.40
C ILE A 80 3.89 -13.36 6.78
N GLU A 81 2.88 -12.77 7.41
CA GLU A 81 1.53 -12.71 6.88
C GLU A 81 1.18 -11.26 6.52
N SER A 82 0.70 -11.07 5.29
CA SER A 82 0.27 -9.78 4.77
C SER A 82 -1.22 -9.80 4.45
N PHE A 83 -1.95 -8.80 4.95
CA PHE A 83 -3.31 -8.49 4.53
C PHE A 83 -3.34 -7.13 3.84
N VAL A 84 -3.88 -7.09 2.63
CA VAL A 84 -4.12 -5.84 1.89
C VAL A 84 -5.61 -5.63 1.78
N VAL A 85 -6.08 -4.54 2.37
CA VAL A 85 -7.49 -4.16 2.38
C VAL A 85 -7.65 -2.92 1.52
N TYR A 86 -8.30 -3.08 0.37
CA TYR A 86 -8.76 -1.98 -0.44
C TYR A 86 -10.18 -1.60 -0.05
N GLN A 87 -10.43 -0.31 0.10
CA GLN A 87 -11.74 0.27 0.38
C GLN A 87 -12.01 1.39 -0.61
N PHE A 88 -13.22 1.44 -1.12
CA PHE A 88 -13.60 2.37 -2.16
C PHE A 88 -14.83 3.17 -1.75
N THR A 89 -14.81 4.46 -2.09
CA THR A 89 -15.98 5.33 -1.99
C THR A 89 -16.24 5.97 -3.36
N ASN A 90 -17.25 6.82 -3.49
CA ASN A 90 -17.53 7.53 -4.74
C ASN A 90 -16.45 8.56 -5.14
N ASP A 91 -15.48 8.81 -4.26
CA ASP A 91 -14.50 9.89 -4.35
C ASP A 91 -13.11 9.46 -3.84
N SER A 92 -12.91 8.20 -3.43
CA SER A 92 -11.61 7.78 -2.92
C SER A 92 -11.33 6.29 -3.07
N VAL A 93 -10.04 6.00 -3.12
CA VAL A 93 -9.45 4.66 -3.06
C VAL A 93 -8.52 4.63 -1.86
N GLY A 94 -8.86 3.84 -0.85
CA GLY A 94 -8.03 3.57 0.32
C GLY A 94 -7.38 2.20 0.20
N VAL A 95 -6.13 2.11 0.66
CA VAL A 95 -5.42 0.85 0.88
C VAL A 95 -4.86 0.83 2.29
N ASN A 96 -5.11 -0.26 3.01
CA ASN A 96 -4.51 -0.54 4.30
C ASN A 96 -3.79 -1.89 4.23
N VAL A 97 -2.50 -1.89 4.52
CA VAL A 97 -1.64 -3.07 4.51
C VAL A 97 -1.29 -3.39 5.95
N ASN A 98 -1.64 -4.59 6.38
CA ASN A 98 -1.28 -5.13 7.69
C ASN A 98 -0.25 -6.23 7.48
N VAL A 99 0.82 -6.20 8.27
CA VAL A 99 1.87 -7.21 8.28
C VAL A 99 1.95 -7.78 9.68
N ILE A 100 1.95 -9.11 9.78
CA ILE A 100 2.08 -9.85 11.02
C ILE A 100 3.34 -10.71 10.90
N ASN A 101 4.24 -10.58 11.88
CA ASN A 101 5.39 -11.47 11.96
C ASN A 101 5.03 -12.72 12.76
N ASN A 102 4.74 -13.83 12.07
CA ASN A 102 4.52 -15.15 12.68
C ASN A 102 5.78 -16.03 12.64
N SER A 103 6.94 -15.49 12.24
CA SER A 103 8.22 -16.21 12.27
C SER A 103 8.78 -16.27 13.70
N ASP A 104 9.84 -17.04 13.89
CA ASP A 104 10.55 -17.21 15.16
C ASP A 104 11.64 -16.15 15.43
N HIS A 105 11.82 -15.19 14.51
CA HIS A 105 12.86 -14.16 14.59
C HIS A 105 12.30 -12.77 14.29
N ALA A 106 13.04 -11.72 14.67
CA ALA A 106 12.69 -10.36 14.31
C ALA A 106 12.97 -10.09 12.84
N ILE A 107 12.07 -9.36 12.19
CA ILE A 107 12.20 -8.97 10.79
C ILE A 107 12.46 -7.48 10.72
N LYS A 108 13.53 -7.10 10.01
CA LYS A 108 13.76 -5.70 9.72
C LYS A 108 12.71 -5.20 8.72
N MET A 109 12.09 -4.08 9.03
CA MET A 109 11.00 -3.46 8.27
C MET A 109 11.38 -2.05 7.81
N ASN A 110 11.02 -1.75 6.57
CA ASN A 110 10.96 -0.42 5.95
C ASN A 110 9.79 -0.42 4.94
N PRO A 111 8.55 -0.55 5.44
CA PRO A 111 7.40 -0.80 4.60
C PRO A 111 6.93 0.49 3.93
N ALA A 112 6.47 0.42 2.68
CA ALA A 112 5.96 1.58 1.96
C ALA A 112 4.80 1.23 1.02
N VAL A 113 3.90 2.19 0.81
CA VAL A 113 3.01 2.23 -0.36
C VAL A 113 3.55 3.30 -1.29
N VAL A 114 3.81 2.93 -2.54
CA VAL A 114 4.38 3.82 -3.56
C VAL A 114 3.35 4.01 -4.64
N ILE A 115 3.02 5.26 -4.95
CA ILE A 115 2.11 5.62 -6.04
C ILE A 115 2.97 6.29 -7.11
N ASP A 116 3.10 5.63 -8.26
CA ASP A 116 3.78 6.17 -9.42
C ASP A 116 2.76 6.96 -10.25
N TRP A 117 2.78 8.28 -10.10
CA TRP A 117 1.83 9.17 -10.74
C TRP A 117 2.21 9.41 -12.20
N LYS A 118 1.21 9.44 -13.09
CA LYS A 118 1.48 9.86 -14.47
C LYS A 118 1.91 11.32 -14.52
N ASN A 119 2.79 11.63 -15.47
CA ASN A 119 3.12 13.01 -15.81
C ASN A 119 1.87 13.75 -16.33
N ASN A 120 1.72 15.04 -15.98
CA ASN A 120 0.63 15.96 -16.39
C ASN A 120 -0.68 15.90 -15.57
N LEU A 121 -0.60 15.63 -14.27
CA LEU A 121 -1.74 15.76 -13.35
C LEU A 121 -1.91 17.19 -12.79
N GLU A 122 -1.15 18.17 -13.27
CA GLU A 122 -1.30 19.57 -12.88
C GLU A 122 -2.71 20.08 -13.21
N GLY A 123 -3.40 20.63 -12.21
CA GLY A 123 -4.78 21.10 -12.36
C GLY A 123 -5.85 20.00 -12.21
N GLN A 124 -5.46 18.75 -11.96
CA GLN A 124 -6.39 17.70 -11.56
C GLN A 124 -6.70 17.82 -10.06
N ASN A 125 -7.97 17.67 -9.71
CA ASN A 125 -8.41 17.67 -8.32
C ASN A 125 -8.16 16.30 -7.65
N ILE A 126 -6.91 15.84 -7.61
CA ILE A 126 -6.55 14.55 -7.02
C ILE A 126 -5.49 14.76 -5.94
N VAL A 127 -5.69 14.13 -4.79
CA VAL A 127 -4.80 14.23 -3.62
C VAL A 127 -4.49 12.83 -3.11
N SER A 128 -3.23 12.57 -2.73
CA SER A 128 -2.89 11.38 -1.94
C SER A 128 -2.52 11.74 -0.51
N GLU A 129 -2.95 10.89 0.40
CA GLU A 129 -2.55 10.84 1.79
C GLU A 129 -1.85 9.50 2.02
N ILE A 130 -0.57 9.52 2.38
CA ILE A 130 0.15 8.31 2.77
C ILE A 130 0.41 8.42 4.27
N SER A 131 -0.15 7.49 5.03
CA SER A 131 0.13 7.39 6.45
C SER A 131 1.50 6.75 6.65
N GLY A 132 2.21 7.14 7.71
CA GLY A 132 3.34 6.33 8.17
C GLY A 132 2.88 4.95 8.68
N TYR A 133 3.82 4.18 9.23
CA TYR A 133 3.52 2.87 9.79
C TYR A 133 3.08 2.95 11.25
N LYS A 134 2.18 2.07 11.66
CA LYS A 134 1.73 1.88 13.04
C LYS A 134 2.21 0.52 13.54
N LEU A 135 3.00 0.48 14.61
CA LEU A 135 3.39 -0.74 15.33
C LEU A 135 2.35 -1.04 16.43
N GLU A 136 1.83 -2.26 16.49
CA GLU A 136 0.79 -2.64 17.46
C GLU A 136 1.33 -3.42 18.67
N SER A 137 2.61 -3.31 19.01
CA SER A 137 3.24 -4.25 19.93
C SER A 137 3.20 -3.93 21.43
N THR A 138 2.96 -2.70 21.85
CA THR A 138 2.70 -2.35 23.28
C THR A 138 2.29 -0.88 23.34
N SER A 139 1.12 -0.59 23.91
CA SER A 139 0.63 0.67 24.55
C SER A 139 0.97 2.07 24.01
N ASP A 140 1.86 2.27 23.04
CA ASP A 140 2.39 3.58 22.69
C ASP A 140 2.45 3.78 21.17
N PHE A 141 1.89 4.91 20.75
CA PHE A 141 1.86 5.37 19.37
C PHE A 141 3.27 5.78 18.96
N VAL A 142 3.81 5.16 17.90
CA VAL A 142 4.82 5.82 17.08
C VAL A 142 4.05 6.50 15.95
N ASP A 143 3.73 7.78 16.11
CA ASP A 143 3.13 8.58 15.05
C ASP A 143 4.10 8.64 13.88
N GLY A 144 3.82 7.85 12.85
CA GLY A 144 4.42 8.05 11.54
C GLY A 144 3.82 9.32 10.93
N ASN A 145 4.68 10.29 10.59
CA ASN A 145 4.24 11.55 9.98
C ASN A 145 3.33 11.31 8.77
N CYS A 146 2.13 11.88 8.81
CA CYS A 146 1.20 11.94 7.68
C CYS A 146 1.66 13.02 6.70
N SER A 147 1.94 12.64 5.47
CA SER A 147 2.22 13.58 4.39
C SER A 147 0.91 13.92 3.68
N TYR A 148 0.40 15.13 3.88
CA TYR A 148 -0.74 15.71 3.16
C TYR A 148 -0.20 16.68 2.11
N TYR A 149 -0.21 16.34 0.81
CA TYR A 149 0.30 17.27 -0.21
C TYR A 149 -0.56 17.30 -1.47
N VAL A 150 -1.03 18.51 -1.80
CA VAL A 150 -1.80 18.89 -3.00
C VAL A 150 -0.89 19.39 -4.13
N SER A 151 0.44 19.43 -3.94
CA SER A 151 1.31 20.14 -4.91
C SER A 151 2.77 19.66 -4.97
N ASN A 152 3.04 18.37 -4.75
CA ASN A 152 4.33 17.76 -5.10
C ASN A 152 4.18 16.23 -5.10
N LEU A 153 3.85 15.68 -6.26
CA LEU A 153 3.55 14.25 -6.48
C LEU A 153 4.74 13.29 -6.24
N ASN A 154 5.92 13.80 -5.82
CA ASN A 154 7.19 13.06 -5.76
C ASN A 154 7.96 13.21 -4.42
N GLU A 155 7.35 13.71 -3.33
CA GLU A 155 8.06 13.81 -2.05
C GLU A 155 8.19 12.45 -1.33
N LYS A 156 9.42 12.16 -0.90
CA LYS A 156 9.84 10.89 -0.29
C LYS A 156 9.06 10.60 0.99
N SER A 157 8.39 9.45 1.06
CA SER A 157 7.86 8.92 2.33
C SER A 157 8.96 8.84 3.39
N ASN A 158 8.66 9.20 4.64
CA ASN A 158 9.63 9.09 5.73
C ASN A 158 9.95 7.60 6.02
N HIS A 159 11.14 7.16 5.59
CA HIS A 159 11.60 5.77 5.68
C HIS A 159 12.24 5.47 7.05
N THR A 160 11.43 5.33 8.10
CA THR A 160 11.95 4.89 9.40
C THR A 160 12.03 3.37 9.43
N LYS A 161 13.24 2.86 9.60
CA LYS A 161 13.51 1.42 9.73
C LYS A 161 13.24 0.97 11.16
N PHE A 162 12.66 -0.21 11.32
CA PHE A 162 12.40 -0.80 12.64
C PHE A 162 12.48 -2.32 12.58
N ASP A 163 12.60 -2.97 13.73
CA ASP A 163 12.51 -4.42 13.83
C ASP A 163 11.10 -4.81 14.29
N LEU A 164 10.41 -5.63 13.50
CA LEU A 164 9.13 -6.23 13.85
C LEU A 164 9.38 -7.60 14.48
N LYS A 165 9.16 -7.73 15.79
CA LYS A 165 9.43 -8.98 16.53
C LYS A 165 8.35 -10.02 16.26
N SER A 166 8.65 -11.27 16.61
CA SER A 166 7.68 -12.37 16.55
C SER A 166 6.40 -12.02 17.33
N GLY A 167 5.26 -12.25 16.71
CA GLY A 167 3.92 -11.91 17.22
C GLY A 167 3.51 -10.44 17.06
N GLU A 168 4.42 -9.55 16.66
CA GLU A 168 4.10 -8.14 16.44
C GLU A 168 3.43 -7.91 15.09
N LYS A 169 2.69 -6.80 15.03
CA LYS A 169 1.99 -6.35 13.83
C LYS A 169 2.41 -4.93 13.49
N CYS A 170 2.49 -4.63 12.20
CA CYS A 170 2.52 -3.26 11.74
C CYS A 170 1.48 -3.03 10.63
N SER A 171 1.00 -1.79 10.52
CA SER A 171 0.15 -1.38 9.41
C SER A 171 0.68 -0.13 8.72
N ILE A 172 0.51 -0.05 7.40
CA ILE A 172 0.70 1.16 6.59
C ILE A 172 -0.58 1.41 5.79
N SER A 173 -0.88 2.66 5.46
CA SER A 173 -2.02 2.96 4.63
C SER A 173 -1.75 4.10 3.67
N ALA A 174 -2.45 4.09 2.55
CA ALA A 174 -2.50 5.20 1.62
C ALA A 174 -3.93 5.40 1.16
N LYS A 175 -4.25 6.63 0.80
CA LYS A 175 -5.57 7.00 0.28
C LYS A 175 -5.41 8.00 -0.85
N ILE A 176 -6.00 7.69 -2.00
CA ILE A 176 -6.18 8.62 -3.11
C ILE A 176 -7.58 9.20 -2.99
N ARG A 177 -7.72 10.52 -3.03
CA ARG A 177 -8.99 11.26 -2.96
C ARG A 177 -9.16 12.13 -4.20
N ILE A 178 -10.38 12.18 -4.70
CA ILE A 178 -10.83 13.13 -5.72
C ILE A 178 -11.51 14.28 -4.99
N VAL A 179 -10.97 15.49 -5.13
CA VAL A 179 -11.53 16.69 -4.50
C VAL A 179 -12.42 17.44 -5.50
N SER A 180 -13.38 18.22 -4.99
CA SER A 180 -14.28 19.05 -5.80
C SER A 180 -13.79 20.48 -5.85
#